data_AF-A0A2E4VG45-F1
#
_entry.id   AF-A0A2E4VG45-F1
#
_cell.length_a   1.000
_cell.length_b   1.000
_cell.length_c   1.000
_cell.angle_alpha   90.00
_cell.angle_beta   90.00
_cell.angle_gamma   90.00
#
_symmetry.space_group_name_H-M   'P 1'
#
loop_
_entity.id
_entity.type
_entity.pdbx_description
1 polymer ?
#
loop_
_entity_poly.entity_id
_entity_poly.type
_entity_poly.pdbx_seq_one_letter_code
_entity_poly.pdbx_strand_id
1 'polypeptide(L)'
;MKFDNNSDIIQLTPKWEGDRFDNGRPKVSDEILNRMENVATEEVWSILWEKGYKFQFQGDWLRTHGNKVLVGRAVTATMVPSRPDLHDSLLEYGQNEENRIGFFNSWVIETLQTDDVMVVDMFGKIFEGTFCGGNLSSTVATRTKRGQVIYGGIRDLQQIMKMDNMQTFYKGCDPTPIRDVTLVGLNTPCRIGQAICMPGDIVLGTASGVLFIPPHLAEDCVLHAEKTQLREIFGFQRIREGIYTSAEMDTKWTDRIETDFSDWRVDNTPVDFQHLTFDQPSELGFAETTTDEPEEVDNQPSELGFVETTTDESEEIDNQPSELGFAETTTDEPE
;
A
#
# COMPACT_ATOMS: atom_id res chain seq x y z
N MET A 1 -10.14 -23.07 9.13
CA MET A 1 -10.07 -21.60 8.98
C MET A 1 -10.28 -21.02 10.36
N LYS A 2 -9.40 -20.13 10.82
CA LYS A 2 -9.48 -19.47 12.13
C LYS A 2 -9.25 -17.98 11.91
N PHE A 3 -10.06 -17.11 12.49
CA PHE A 3 -9.83 -15.67 12.38
C PHE A 3 -8.68 -15.27 13.30
N ASP A 4 -7.81 -14.38 12.84
CA ASP A 4 -6.64 -13.93 13.62
C ASP A 4 -5.72 -15.08 14.05
N ASN A 5 -5.37 -15.95 13.09
CA ASN A 5 -4.60 -17.16 13.35
C ASN A 5 -3.09 -16.86 13.47
N ASN A 6 -2.53 -17.12 14.65
CA ASN A 6 -1.10 -16.92 14.93
C ASN A 6 -0.15 -17.68 13.99
N SER A 7 -0.37 -18.97 13.75
CA SER A 7 0.55 -19.78 12.93
C SER A 7 0.55 -19.31 11.48
N ASP A 8 -0.62 -18.92 10.96
CA ASP A 8 -0.76 -18.43 9.59
C ASP A 8 -0.05 -17.08 9.43
N ILE A 9 -0.20 -16.16 10.40
CA ILE A 9 0.45 -14.85 10.39
C ILE A 9 1.98 -14.99 10.43
N ILE A 10 2.52 -15.87 11.28
CA ILE A 10 3.96 -16.15 11.33
C ILE A 10 4.45 -16.73 10.00
N GLN A 11 3.71 -17.70 9.44
CA GLN A 11 4.05 -18.31 8.16
C GLN A 11 4.08 -17.29 7.00
N LEU A 12 3.15 -16.33 7.01
CA LEU A 12 3.02 -15.31 5.97
C LEU A 12 4.03 -14.15 6.11
N THR A 13 4.63 -13.96 7.29
CA THR A 13 5.58 -12.87 7.56
C THR A 13 6.96 -13.40 7.99
N PRO A 14 7.59 -14.31 7.22
CA PRO A 14 8.79 -15.03 7.67
C PRO A 14 10.04 -14.14 7.72
N LYS A 15 10.06 -13.01 6.99
CA LYS A 15 11.18 -12.06 6.98
C LYS A 15 11.25 -11.18 8.23
N TRP A 16 10.22 -11.17 9.06
CA TRP A 16 10.22 -10.40 10.30
C TRP A 16 10.83 -11.21 11.44
N GLU A 17 11.96 -10.73 11.96
CA GLU A 17 12.73 -11.38 13.03
C GLU A 17 12.62 -10.65 14.38
N GLY A 18 11.95 -9.49 14.41
CA GLY A 18 11.75 -8.71 15.63
C GLY A 18 10.57 -9.20 16.50
N ASP A 19 10.22 -8.39 17.50
CA ASP A 19 9.12 -8.67 18.42
C ASP A 19 7.79 -8.86 17.69
N ARG A 20 6.92 -9.70 18.24
CA ARG A 20 5.57 -9.97 17.71
C ARG A 20 4.53 -9.78 18.79
N PHE A 21 3.31 -9.47 18.37
CA PHE A 21 2.14 -9.55 19.25
C PHE A 21 1.76 -11.01 19.52
N ASP A 22 0.90 -11.26 20.50
CA ASP A 22 0.44 -12.60 20.87
C ASP A 22 -0.22 -13.34 19.70
N ASN A 23 -0.88 -12.61 18.80
CA ASN A 23 -1.46 -13.17 17.57
C ASN A 23 -0.43 -13.37 16.44
N GLY A 24 0.88 -13.19 16.70
CA GLY A 24 1.95 -13.44 15.74
C GLY A 24 2.22 -12.31 14.77
N ARG A 25 1.42 -11.22 14.75
CA ARG A 25 1.70 -10.07 13.89
C ARG A 25 3.05 -9.43 14.23
N PRO A 26 3.83 -9.00 13.22
CA PRO A 26 5.00 -8.16 13.42
C PRO A 26 4.71 -6.93 14.30
N LYS A 27 5.59 -6.67 15.27
CA LYS A 27 5.51 -5.52 16.17
C LYS A 27 6.73 -4.62 15.94
N VAL A 28 6.69 -3.87 14.84
CA VAL A 28 7.62 -2.75 14.58
C VAL A 28 7.62 -1.80 15.78
N SER A 29 8.72 -1.16 16.16
CA SER A 29 8.76 -0.31 17.38
C SER A 29 7.95 0.99 17.24
N ASP A 30 7.52 1.57 18.35
CA ASP A 30 6.81 2.87 18.34
C ASP A 30 7.73 4.01 17.86
N GLU A 31 9.03 3.88 18.10
CA GLU A 31 10.05 4.81 17.60
C GLU A 31 10.05 4.89 16.07
N ILE A 32 10.01 3.74 15.38
CA ILE A 32 9.93 3.70 13.92
C ILE A 32 8.62 4.33 13.43
N LEU A 33 7.50 4.09 14.11
CA LEU A 33 6.23 4.74 13.75
C LEU A 33 6.32 6.26 13.87
N ASN A 34 6.89 6.77 14.96
CA ASN A 34 7.02 8.21 15.18
C ASN A 34 7.94 8.86 14.13
N ARG A 35 9.03 8.20 13.73
CA ARG A 35 9.91 8.66 12.64
C ARG A 35 9.19 8.65 11.30
N MET A 36 8.42 7.60 11.02
CA MET A 36 7.61 7.43 9.81
C MET A 36 6.53 8.50 9.64
N GLU A 37 6.13 9.24 10.69
CA GLU A 37 5.20 10.38 10.54
C GLU A 37 5.78 11.54 9.73
N ASN A 38 7.11 11.64 9.65
CA ASN A 38 7.81 12.74 9.00
C ASN A 38 8.36 12.42 7.61
N VAL A 39 8.11 11.21 7.09
CA VAL A 39 8.66 10.79 5.79
C VAL A 39 7.73 11.14 4.64
N ALA A 40 8.31 11.47 3.48
CA ALA A 40 7.54 11.63 2.25
C ALA A 40 7.19 10.25 1.65
N THR A 41 6.10 10.19 0.89
CA THR A 41 5.65 8.93 0.27
C THR A 41 6.69 8.41 -0.73
N GLU A 42 7.30 9.32 -1.48
CA GLU A 42 8.26 9.06 -2.55
C GLU A 42 9.59 8.51 -2.01
N GLU A 43 10.04 8.97 -0.84
CA GLU A 43 11.25 8.49 -0.15
C GLU A 43 11.10 7.03 0.30
N VAL A 44 9.91 6.65 0.77
CA VAL A 44 9.64 5.26 1.14
C VAL A 44 9.45 4.41 -0.12
N TRP A 45 8.74 4.95 -1.11
CA TRP A 45 8.45 4.23 -2.35
C TRP A 45 9.71 3.83 -3.11
N SER A 46 10.76 4.66 -3.13
CA SER A 46 12.04 4.35 -3.79
C SER A 46 12.66 3.03 -3.25
N ILE A 47 12.70 2.86 -1.93
CA ILE A 47 13.23 1.65 -1.27
C ILE A 47 12.38 0.44 -1.60
N LEU A 48 11.05 0.56 -1.50
CA LEU A 48 10.14 -0.54 -1.84
C LEU A 48 10.34 -0.97 -3.29
N TRP A 49 10.43 -0.02 -4.21
CA TRP A 49 10.62 -0.28 -5.62
C TRP A 49 11.95 -0.98 -5.91
N GLU A 50 13.05 -0.50 -5.34
CA GLU A 50 14.39 -1.11 -5.48
C GLU A 50 14.39 -2.56 -4.97
N LYS A 51 13.69 -2.82 -3.86
CA LYS A 51 13.55 -4.17 -3.28
C LYS A 51 12.49 -5.04 -3.98
N GLY A 52 11.88 -4.55 -5.06
CA GLY A 52 10.92 -5.30 -5.89
C GLY A 52 9.46 -5.28 -5.42
N TYR A 53 9.11 -4.45 -4.43
CA TYR A 53 7.76 -4.28 -3.90
C TYR A 53 6.98 -3.24 -4.73
N LYS A 54 6.34 -3.69 -5.80
CA LYS A 54 5.69 -2.83 -6.83
C LYS A 54 4.20 -2.55 -6.61
N PHE A 55 3.57 -3.19 -5.63
CA PHE A 55 2.11 -3.18 -5.42
C PHE A 55 1.77 -2.78 -3.99
N GLN A 56 2.43 -1.74 -3.48
CA GLN A 56 2.32 -1.32 -2.08
C GLN A 56 1.55 -0.01 -1.93
N PHE A 57 1.22 0.66 -3.04
CA PHE A 57 0.57 1.97 -3.04
C PHE A 57 -0.84 1.92 -3.65
N GLN A 58 -1.78 2.63 -3.02
CA GLN A 58 -3.10 2.92 -3.57
C GLN A 58 -3.41 4.42 -3.43
N GLY A 59 -3.78 5.07 -4.53
CA GLY A 59 -4.23 6.46 -4.58
C GLY A 59 -5.75 6.64 -4.57
N ASP A 60 -6.22 7.82 -4.97
CA ASP A 60 -7.63 8.19 -5.17
C ASP A 60 -8.52 8.02 -3.92
N TRP A 61 -8.06 8.52 -2.78
CA TRP A 61 -8.81 8.42 -1.53
C TRP A 61 -9.54 9.71 -1.17
N LEU A 62 -10.74 9.55 -0.60
CA LEU A 62 -11.29 10.56 0.28
C LEU A 62 -10.65 10.43 1.65
N ARG A 63 -10.45 11.56 2.34
CA ARG A 63 -9.85 11.63 3.68
C ARG A 63 -10.58 12.61 4.58
N THR A 64 -10.66 12.32 5.88
CA THR A 64 -11.41 13.17 6.83
C THR A 64 -10.62 14.39 7.29
N HIS A 65 -9.30 14.29 7.43
CA HIS A 65 -8.44 15.38 7.90
C HIS A 65 -7.32 15.66 6.89
N GLY A 66 -7.48 16.67 6.02
CA GLY A 66 -6.60 16.87 4.85
C GLY A 66 -5.09 16.93 5.12
N ASN A 67 -4.69 17.40 6.31
CA ASN A 67 -3.29 17.66 6.68
C ASN A 67 -2.68 16.61 7.63
N LYS A 68 -3.45 15.58 8.05
CA LYS A 68 -2.94 14.58 9.01
C LYS A 68 -2.35 13.38 8.27
N VAL A 69 -1.10 13.06 8.59
CA VAL A 69 -0.45 11.81 8.19
C VAL A 69 -1.01 10.68 9.07
N LEU A 70 -1.29 9.54 8.44
CA LEU A 70 -1.70 8.32 9.14
C LEU A 70 -0.52 7.36 9.18
N VAL A 71 -0.07 7.02 10.39
CA VAL A 71 0.95 5.98 10.61
C VAL A 71 0.46 4.97 11.63
N GLY A 72 0.67 3.68 11.37
CA GLY A 72 0.52 2.63 12.37
C GLY A 72 0.54 1.23 11.76
N ARG A 73 0.36 0.21 12.61
CA ARG A 73 0.50 -1.21 12.23
C ARG A 73 -0.82 -1.79 11.73
N ALA A 74 -0.82 -2.39 10.55
CA ALA A 74 -2.05 -2.85 9.91
C ALA A 74 -2.71 -4.03 10.63
N VAL A 75 -3.96 -3.84 11.11
CA VAL A 75 -4.89 -4.94 11.37
C VAL A 75 -5.76 -5.09 10.14
N THR A 76 -5.58 -6.18 9.39
CA THR A 76 -6.25 -6.36 8.10
C THR A 76 -7.56 -7.13 8.23
N ALA A 77 -8.56 -6.74 7.45
CA ALA A 77 -9.81 -7.48 7.31
C ALA A 77 -10.22 -7.57 5.83
N THR A 78 -10.59 -8.77 5.37
CA THR A 78 -11.04 -9.01 4.01
C THR A 78 -12.50 -9.42 4.00
N MET A 79 -13.32 -8.60 3.36
CA MET A 79 -14.75 -8.85 3.16
C MET A 79 -14.99 -9.30 1.73
N VAL A 80 -16.02 -10.11 1.53
CA VAL A 80 -16.53 -10.51 0.21
C VAL A 80 -18.04 -10.32 0.14
N PRO A 81 -18.66 -10.28 -1.05
CA PRO A 81 -20.11 -10.31 -1.17
C PRO A 81 -20.70 -11.48 -0.38
N SER A 82 -21.83 -11.24 0.29
CA SER A 82 -22.47 -12.28 1.08
C SER A 82 -22.94 -13.43 0.19
N ARG A 83 -22.68 -14.64 0.67
CA ARG A 83 -23.24 -15.90 0.16
C ARG A 83 -23.76 -16.66 1.38
N PRO A 84 -25.07 -16.98 1.48
CA PRO A 84 -25.68 -17.42 2.74
C PRO A 84 -24.98 -18.60 3.43
N ASP A 85 -24.63 -19.65 2.69
CA ASP A 85 -23.91 -20.82 3.21
C ASP A 85 -22.54 -20.46 3.80
N LEU A 86 -21.79 -19.57 3.15
CA LEU A 86 -20.50 -19.09 3.67
C LEU A 86 -20.69 -18.16 4.87
N HIS A 87 -21.66 -17.25 4.79
CA HIS A 87 -21.96 -16.27 5.82
C HIS A 87 -22.32 -16.95 7.14
N ASP A 88 -23.30 -17.84 7.10
CA ASP A 88 -23.80 -18.54 8.27
C ASP A 88 -22.70 -19.43 8.86
N SER A 89 -21.96 -20.18 8.03
CA SER A 89 -20.86 -21.02 8.49
C SER A 89 -19.77 -20.23 9.24
N LEU A 90 -19.37 -19.07 8.72
CA LEU A 90 -18.32 -18.26 9.33
C LEU A 90 -18.81 -17.47 10.55
N LEU A 91 -20.06 -17.03 10.53
CA LEU A 91 -20.67 -16.36 11.67
C LEU A 91 -20.82 -17.32 12.85
N GLU A 92 -21.38 -18.51 12.61
CA GLU A 92 -21.53 -19.57 13.60
C GLU A 92 -20.17 -20.02 14.15
N TYR A 93 -19.16 -20.22 13.28
CA TYR A 93 -17.81 -20.57 13.71
C TYR A 93 -17.22 -19.50 14.64
N GLY A 94 -17.27 -18.22 14.27
CA GLY A 94 -16.74 -17.15 15.09
C GLY A 94 -17.46 -17.03 16.44
N GLN A 95 -18.78 -17.22 16.50
CA GLN A 95 -19.56 -17.10 17.72
C GLN A 95 -19.43 -18.32 18.64
N ASN A 96 -19.46 -19.53 18.09
CA ASN A 96 -19.53 -20.76 18.88
C ASN A 96 -18.16 -21.37 19.17
N GLU A 97 -17.23 -21.30 18.22
CA GLU A 97 -15.88 -21.90 18.37
C GLU A 97 -14.85 -20.88 18.87
N GLU A 98 -14.95 -19.62 18.44
CA GLU A 98 -14.04 -18.54 18.86
C GLU A 98 -14.61 -17.59 19.93
N ASN A 99 -15.86 -17.81 20.37
CA ASN A 99 -16.55 -17.00 21.38
C ASN A 99 -16.62 -15.49 21.05
N ARG A 100 -16.62 -15.13 19.76
CA ARG A 100 -16.71 -13.74 19.32
C ARG A 100 -18.13 -13.20 19.50
N ILE A 101 -18.25 -11.98 20.00
CA ILE A 101 -19.54 -11.32 20.26
C ILE A 101 -19.85 -10.35 19.12
N GLY A 102 -21.11 -10.33 18.68
CA GLY A 102 -21.61 -9.42 17.65
C GLY A 102 -21.39 -9.93 16.24
N PHE A 103 -21.22 -9.00 15.29
CA PHE A 103 -21.03 -9.28 13.87
C PHE A 103 -19.59 -9.00 13.43
N PHE A 104 -19.28 -9.41 12.20
CA PHE A 104 -17.95 -9.35 11.61
C PHE A 104 -17.17 -8.04 11.81
N ASN A 105 -17.80 -6.88 11.65
CA ASN A 105 -17.11 -5.59 11.82
C ASN A 105 -16.67 -5.35 13.29
N SER A 106 -17.49 -5.73 14.27
CA SER A 106 -17.12 -5.67 15.68
C SER A 106 -15.89 -6.53 15.96
N TRP A 107 -15.79 -7.71 15.36
CA TRP A 107 -14.67 -8.62 15.58
C TRP A 107 -13.33 -8.05 15.15
N VAL A 108 -13.30 -7.27 14.06
CA VAL A 108 -12.09 -6.55 13.62
C VAL A 108 -11.75 -5.44 14.61
N ILE A 109 -12.74 -4.65 15.03
CA ILE A 109 -12.56 -3.49 15.91
C ILE A 109 -12.14 -3.88 17.33
N GLU A 110 -12.55 -5.05 17.81
CA GLU A 110 -12.15 -5.59 19.12
C GLU A 110 -10.70 -6.12 19.13
N THR A 111 -10.10 -6.43 17.96
CA THR A 111 -8.69 -6.83 17.85
C THR A 111 -7.73 -5.63 17.92
N LEU A 112 -8.21 -4.41 17.68
CA LEU A 112 -7.36 -3.22 17.59
C LEU A 112 -6.70 -2.85 18.92
N GLN A 113 -5.41 -2.53 18.85
CA GLN A 113 -4.61 -2.00 19.94
C GLN A 113 -4.14 -0.57 19.64
N THR A 114 -3.51 0.06 20.63
CA THR A 114 -2.85 1.38 20.44
C THR A 114 -1.84 1.28 19.30
N ASP A 115 -1.78 2.32 18.48
CA ASP A 115 -0.87 2.45 17.33
C ASP A 115 -1.13 1.47 16.16
N ASP A 116 -2.28 0.78 16.17
CA ASP A 116 -2.77 0.05 15.01
C ASP A 116 -3.48 0.97 14.01
N VAL A 117 -3.51 0.53 12.75
CA VAL A 117 -4.42 1.07 11.73
C VAL A 117 -5.31 -0.06 11.25
N MET A 118 -6.62 0.17 11.30
CA MET A 118 -7.58 -0.80 10.75
C MET A 118 -7.59 -0.69 9.23
N VAL A 119 -7.31 -1.79 8.51
CA VAL A 119 -7.25 -1.81 7.05
C VAL A 119 -8.26 -2.84 6.52
N VAL A 120 -9.29 -2.36 5.82
CA VAL A 120 -10.43 -3.20 5.41
C VAL A 120 -10.62 -3.17 3.90
N ASP A 121 -10.59 -4.35 3.28
CA ASP A 121 -11.08 -4.53 1.92
C ASP A 121 -12.59 -4.79 1.95
N MET A 122 -13.36 -3.82 1.46
CA MET A 122 -14.80 -3.89 1.26
C MET A 122 -15.15 -4.03 -0.23
N PHE A 123 -14.19 -4.50 -1.04
CA PHE A 123 -14.29 -4.70 -2.49
C PHE A 123 -14.88 -3.47 -3.23
N GLY A 124 -14.63 -2.28 -2.70
CA GLY A 124 -15.12 -1.00 -3.24
C GLY A 124 -16.61 -0.73 -3.02
N LYS A 125 -17.34 -1.55 -2.24
CA LYS A 125 -18.78 -1.37 -1.99
C LYS A 125 -19.03 -0.10 -1.17
N ILE A 126 -19.89 0.79 -1.68
CA ILE A 126 -20.30 2.04 -1.00
C ILE A 126 -21.74 1.91 -0.49
N PHE A 127 -22.71 1.75 -1.40
CA PHE A 127 -24.10 1.47 -1.05
C PHE A 127 -24.17 0.14 -0.29
N GLU A 128 -24.69 0.19 0.93
CA GLU A 128 -24.70 -0.88 1.93
C GLU A 128 -23.31 -1.43 2.29
N GLY A 129 -22.25 -0.73 1.90
CA GLY A 129 -20.85 -1.09 2.14
C GLY A 129 -20.20 -0.22 3.21
N THR A 130 -21.00 0.34 4.12
CA THR A 130 -20.54 1.30 5.12
C THR A 130 -19.96 0.58 6.34
N PHE A 131 -18.67 0.21 6.29
CA PHE A 131 -18.05 -0.64 7.31
C PHE A 131 -18.11 -0.02 8.73
N CYS A 132 -17.87 1.29 8.80
CA CYS A 132 -17.95 2.08 10.03
C CYS A 132 -18.92 3.26 9.91
N GLY A 133 -19.59 3.54 11.02
CA GLY A 133 -20.30 4.80 11.30
C GLY A 133 -19.73 5.51 12.53
N GLY A 134 -20.46 6.45 13.10
CA GLY A 134 -19.99 7.31 14.20
C GLY A 134 -19.54 6.50 15.43
N ASN A 135 -20.38 5.61 15.95
CA ASN A 135 -20.06 4.82 17.14
C ASN A 135 -18.82 3.93 16.95
N LEU A 136 -18.78 3.18 15.84
CA LEU A 136 -17.67 2.27 15.55
C LEU A 136 -16.36 3.04 15.33
N SER A 137 -16.42 4.17 14.61
CA SER A 137 -15.26 5.04 14.39
C SER A 137 -14.76 5.66 15.70
N SER A 138 -15.65 6.02 16.63
CA SER A 138 -15.25 6.48 17.97
C SER A 138 -14.47 5.40 18.72
N THR A 139 -14.87 4.13 18.59
CA THR A 139 -14.15 3.01 19.20
C THR A 139 -12.78 2.81 18.55
N VAL A 140 -12.68 2.87 17.22
CA VAL A 140 -11.40 2.81 16.49
C VAL A 140 -10.49 3.95 16.93
N ALA A 141 -10.99 5.19 16.98
CA ALA A 141 -10.23 6.36 17.41
C ALA A 141 -9.72 6.21 18.86
N THR A 142 -10.54 5.67 19.75
CA THR A 142 -10.19 5.47 21.16
C THR A 142 -9.14 4.38 21.34
N ARG A 143 -9.26 3.25 20.63
CA ARG A 143 -8.33 2.12 20.75
C ARG A 143 -6.99 2.40 20.09
N THR A 144 -7.02 2.90 18.86
CA THR A 144 -5.81 3.03 18.04
C THR A 144 -5.08 4.34 18.28
N LYS A 145 -5.81 5.44 18.47
CA LYS A 145 -5.29 6.82 18.39
C LYS A 145 -4.60 7.14 17.05
N ARG A 146 -4.86 6.38 15.99
CA ARG A 146 -4.26 6.54 14.66
C ARG A 146 -5.30 6.72 13.56
N GLY A 147 -6.00 5.64 13.17
CA GLY A 147 -6.82 5.70 11.96
C GLY A 147 -7.34 4.39 11.42
N GLN A 148 -7.99 4.54 10.27
CA GLN A 148 -8.55 3.44 9.49
C GLN A 148 -8.44 3.74 7.99
N VAL A 149 -8.26 2.67 7.22
CA VAL A 149 -8.25 2.65 5.75
C VAL A 149 -9.33 1.65 5.33
N ILE A 150 -10.39 2.14 4.68
CA ILE A 150 -11.53 1.32 4.29
C ILE A 150 -11.69 1.43 2.78
N TYR A 151 -11.35 0.37 2.04
CA TYR A 151 -11.56 0.29 0.60
C TYR A 151 -13.04 0.02 0.27
N GLY A 152 -13.88 1.00 0.62
CA GLY A 152 -15.34 0.96 0.50
C GLY A 152 -16.00 2.19 1.14
N GLY A 153 -17.25 2.02 1.53
CA GLY A 153 -18.07 3.06 2.12
C GLY A 153 -17.84 3.28 3.62
N ILE A 154 -18.15 4.49 4.07
CA ILE A 154 -18.40 4.82 5.48
C ILE A 154 -19.76 5.52 5.61
N ARG A 155 -20.23 5.68 6.84
CA ARG A 155 -21.40 6.51 7.15
C ARG A 155 -21.11 7.45 8.31
N ASP A 156 -22.05 8.35 8.62
CA ASP A 156 -21.92 9.35 9.70
C ASP A 156 -20.68 10.24 9.55
N LEU A 157 -20.31 10.60 8.32
CA LEU A 157 -19.09 11.36 8.02
C LEU A 157 -18.95 12.64 8.86
N GLN A 158 -20.04 13.37 9.10
CA GLN A 158 -20.03 14.59 9.92
C GLN A 158 -19.65 14.35 11.38
N GLN A 159 -19.86 13.13 11.90
CA GLN A 159 -19.40 12.75 13.25
C GLN A 159 -17.92 12.35 13.21
N ILE A 160 -17.52 11.58 12.20
CA ILE A 160 -16.13 11.10 12.04
C ILE A 160 -15.17 12.28 11.82
N MET A 161 -15.57 13.31 11.07
CA MET A 161 -14.79 14.54 10.87
C MET A 161 -14.54 15.35 12.14
N LYS A 162 -15.23 15.06 13.26
CA LYS A 162 -14.99 15.72 14.55
C LYS A 162 -13.98 14.96 15.43
N MET A 163 -13.47 13.82 14.97
CA MET A 163 -12.57 12.96 15.73
C MET A 163 -11.11 13.32 15.44
N ASP A 164 -10.55 14.25 16.22
CA ASP A 164 -9.20 14.75 15.98
C ASP A 164 -8.07 13.74 16.20
N ASN A 165 -8.31 12.69 16.97
CA ASN A 165 -7.33 11.64 17.24
C ASN A 165 -7.35 10.51 16.21
N MET A 166 -7.94 10.72 15.03
CA MET A 166 -8.05 9.71 14.00
C MET A 166 -8.04 10.28 12.57
N GLN A 167 -7.37 9.61 11.65
CA GLN A 167 -7.50 9.81 10.20
C GLN A 167 -8.28 8.66 9.56
N THR A 168 -9.19 8.94 8.63
CA THR A 168 -9.92 7.92 7.87
C THR A 168 -9.70 8.11 6.38
N PHE A 169 -9.17 7.08 5.71
CA PHE A 169 -9.12 6.97 4.25
C PHE A 169 -10.27 6.07 3.78
N TYR A 170 -11.07 6.53 2.81
CA TYR A 170 -12.28 5.83 2.37
C TYR A 170 -12.60 6.11 0.89
N LYS A 171 -13.51 5.34 0.29
CA LYS A 171 -13.89 5.48 -1.14
C LYS A 171 -15.22 6.21 -1.37
N GLY A 172 -16.11 6.23 -0.39
CA GLY A 172 -17.37 6.98 -0.49
C GLY A 172 -18.14 7.02 0.83
N CYS A 173 -19.18 7.84 0.89
CA CYS A 173 -20.09 7.92 2.03
C CYS A 173 -21.52 7.62 1.59
N ASP A 174 -22.24 6.83 2.37
CA ASP A 174 -23.65 6.49 2.13
C ASP A 174 -24.40 6.35 3.47
N PRO A 175 -25.70 6.69 3.57
CA PRO A 175 -26.44 6.56 4.83
C PRO A 175 -26.91 5.14 5.17
N THR A 176 -26.83 4.19 4.23
CA THR A 176 -27.23 2.80 4.46
C THR A 176 -26.40 2.13 5.56
N PRO A 177 -26.94 1.13 6.27
CA PRO A 177 -26.12 0.25 7.11
C PRO A 177 -25.34 -0.75 6.26
N ILE A 178 -24.31 -1.36 6.84
CA ILE A 178 -23.60 -2.48 6.23
C ILE A 178 -24.58 -3.66 5.97
N ARG A 179 -24.64 -4.15 4.73
CA ARG A 179 -25.40 -5.34 4.30
C ARG A 179 -24.61 -6.14 3.28
N ASP A 180 -25.00 -7.40 3.11
CA ASP A 180 -24.55 -8.27 2.02
C ASP A 180 -23.03 -8.39 1.88
N VAL A 181 -22.34 -8.47 3.02
CA VAL A 181 -20.90 -8.73 3.11
C VAL A 181 -20.61 -9.84 4.12
N THR A 182 -19.52 -10.57 3.90
CA THR A 182 -19.04 -11.63 4.79
C THR A 182 -17.55 -11.47 5.02
N LEU A 183 -17.10 -11.53 6.28
CA LEU A 183 -15.68 -11.53 6.62
C LEU A 183 -15.10 -12.91 6.35
N VAL A 184 -14.09 -12.97 5.51
CA VAL A 184 -13.38 -14.23 5.17
C VAL A 184 -11.95 -14.24 5.67
N GLY A 185 -11.45 -13.12 6.18
CA GLY A 185 -10.10 -13.04 6.70
C GLY A 185 -9.93 -11.90 7.70
N LEU A 186 -9.31 -12.20 8.83
CA LEU A 186 -8.87 -11.23 9.84
C LEU A 186 -7.39 -11.51 10.12
N ASN A 187 -6.56 -10.47 9.97
CA ASN A 187 -5.11 -10.56 9.91
C ASN A 187 -4.61 -11.55 8.85
N THR A 188 -5.21 -11.45 7.66
CA THR A 188 -4.83 -12.17 6.43
C THR A 188 -4.36 -11.18 5.36
N PRO A 189 -3.71 -11.65 4.28
CA PRO A 189 -3.39 -10.79 3.14
C PRO A 189 -4.66 -10.12 2.60
N CYS A 190 -4.59 -8.81 2.37
CA CYS A 190 -5.74 -7.98 2.03
C CYS A 190 -5.41 -7.15 0.79
N ARG A 191 -6.26 -7.21 -0.25
CA ARG A 191 -6.07 -6.41 -1.46
C ARG A 191 -6.79 -5.07 -1.30
N ILE A 192 -6.04 -3.98 -1.35
CA ILE A 192 -6.57 -2.62 -1.26
C ILE A 192 -6.42 -1.94 -2.62
N GLY A 193 -7.43 -2.11 -3.48
CA GLY A 193 -7.39 -1.64 -4.87
C GLY A 193 -6.27 -2.30 -5.68
N GLN A 194 -5.21 -1.54 -5.96
CA GLN A 194 -4.00 -2.01 -6.66
C GLN A 194 -2.88 -2.44 -5.69
N ALA A 195 -3.03 -2.14 -4.40
CA ALA A 195 -2.06 -2.51 -3.38
C ALA A 195 -2.41 -3.82 -2.68
N ILE A 196 -1.41 -4.43 -2.05
CA ILE A 196 -1.58 -5.49 -1.05
C ILE A 196 -1.08 -5.00 0.30
N CYS A 197 -1.87 -5.30 1.33
CA CYS A 197 -1.53 -5.06 2.73
C CYS A 197 -1.52 -6.40 3.48
N MET A 198 -0.44 -6.65 4.19
CA MET A 198 -0.26 -7.80 5.06
C MET A 198 -0.49 -7.40 6.53
N PRO A 199 -0.89 -8.36 7.40
CA PRO A 199 -1.01 -8.09 8.82
C PRO A 199 0.33 -7.62 9.41
N GLY A 200 0.32 -6.48 10.07
CA GLY A 200 1.49 -5.86 10.70
C GLY A 200 2.29 -4.91 9.81
N ASP A 201 1.99 -4.80 8.50
CA ASP A 201 2.58 -3.77 7.63
C ASP A 201 2.42 -2.38 8.25
N ILE A 202 3.40 -1.49 8.02
CA ILE A 202 3.25 -0.08 8.39
C ILE A 202 2.40 0.60 7.33
N VAL A 203 1.28 1.16 7.76
CA VAL A 203 0.43 1.99 6.92
C VAL A 203 1.00 3.40 6.97
N LEU A 204 1.34 3.98 5.81
CA LEU A 204 1.68 5.39 5.65
C LEU A 204 0.62 6.04 4.75
N GLY A 205 -0.30 6.78 5.35
CA GLY A 205 -1.33 7.53 4.65
C GLY A 205 -0.99 9.01 4.59
N THR A 206 -0.82 9.55 3.39
CA THR A 206 -0.50 10.96 3.13
C THR A 206 -1.53 11.62 2.23
N ALA A 207 -1.26 12.85 1.80
CA ALA A 207 -2.09 13.52 0.81
C ALA A 207 -2.09 12.82 -0.57
N SER A 208 -1.01 12.08 -0.90
CA SER A 208 -0.84 11.37 -2.17
C SER A 208 -1.64 10.07 -2.20
N GLY A 209 -1.75 9.37 -1.08
CA GLY A 209 -2.47 8.10 -0.98
C GLY A 209 -2.07 7.30 0.24
N VAL A 210 -2.24 5.99 0.17
CA VAL A 210 -1.88 5.05 1.24
C VAL A 210 -0.83 4.08 0.70
N LEU A 211 0.28 3.98 1.43
CA LEU A 211 1.36 3.05 1.19
C LEU A 211 1.41 2.01 2.31
N PHE A 212 1.62 0.74 1.96
CA PHE A 212 1.76 -0.38 2.89
C PHE A 212 3.21 -0.88 2.86
N ILE A 213 3.91 -0.71 3.97
CA ILE A 213 5.35 -0.93 4.07
C ILE A 213 5.59 -2.25 4.82
N PRO A 214 6.26 -3.24 4.22
CA PRO A 214 6.59 -4.48 4.90
C PRO A 214 7.39 -4.22 6.20
N PRO A 215 7.10 -4.91 7.32
CA PRO A 215 7.70 -4.63 8.63
C PRO A 215 9.22 -4.70 8.63
N HIS A 216 9.79 -5.67 7.92
CA HIS A 216 11.24 -5.87 7.83
C HIS A 216 11.96 -4.81 7.00
N LEU A 217 11.24 -3.92 6.29
CA LEU A 217 11.80 -2.78 5.58
C LEU A 217 11.51 -1.44 6.28
N ALA A 218 10.74 -1.44 7.37
CA ALA A 218 10.27 -0.19 7.98
C ALA A 218 11.44 0.70 8.44
N GLU A 219 12.45 0.12 9.10
CA GLU A 219 13.67 0.83 9.55
C GLU A 219 14.48 1.36 8.36
N ASP A 220 14.72 0.53 7.34
CA ASP A 220 15.44 0.93 6.12
C ASP A 220 14.75 2.10 5.42
N CYS A 221 13.42 2.09 5.37
CA CYS A 221 12.63 3.16 4.77
C CYS A 221 12.79 4.49 5.53
N VAL A 222 12.65 4.48 6.87
CA VAL A 222 12.81 5.71 7.66
C VAL A 222 14.23 6.23 7.64
N LEU A 223 15.24 5.35 7.70
CA LEU A 223 16.65 5.76 7.61
C LEU A 223 16.98 6.36 6.24
N HIS A 224 16.46 5.79 5.15
CA HIS A 224 16.65 6.34 3.82
C HIS A 224 15.97 7.71 3.67
N ALA A 225 14.73 7.84 4.14
CA ALA A 225 13.99 9.09 4.12
C ALA A 225 14.75 10.18 4.91
N GLU A 226 15.16 9.90 6.15
CA GLU A 226 15.90 10.85 6.96
C GLU A 226 17.22 11.29 6.33
N LYS A 227 17.97 10.36 5.71
CA LYS A 227 19.19 10.70 4.96
C LYS A 227 18.91 11.57 3.75
N THR A 228 17.80 11.32 3.05
CA THR A 228 17.37 12.10 1.89
C THR A 228 16.99 13.52 2.31
N GLN A 229 16.17 13.66 3.35
CA GLN A 229 15.78 14.96 3.91
C GLN A 229 16.99 15.78 4.37
N LEU A 230 17.98 15.16 5.04
CA LEU A 230 19.19 15.88 5.43
C LEU A 230 19.97 16.38 4.21
N ARG A 231 20.06 15.58 3.15
CA ARG A 231 20.67 15.98 1.88
C ARG A 231 19.89 17.10 1.19
N GLU A 232 18.56 17.07 1.23
CA GLU A 232 17.71 18.13 0.69
C GLU A 232 17.88 19.47 1.42
N ILE A 233 17.97 19.44 2.77
CA ILE A 233 18.23 20.64 3.58
C ILE A 233 19.52 21.32 3.11
N PHE A 234 20.60 20.54 2.96
CA PHE A 234 21.86 21.02 2.42
C PHE A 234 21.72 21.54 0.99
N GLY A 235 21.09 20.76 0.11
CA GLY A 235 20.94 21.09 -1.30
C GLY A 235 20.18 22.40 -1.51
N PHE A 236 19.05 22.58 -0.82
CA PHE A 236 18.28 23.82 -0.87
C PHE A 236 19.05 25.02 -0.33
N GLN A 237 19.85 24.83 0.73
CA GLN A 237 20.72 25.88 1.24
C GLN A 237 21.75 26.28 0.17
N ARG A 238 22.48 25.33 -0.39
CA ARG A 238 23.54 25.59 -1.38
C ARG A 238 23.02 26.20 -2.68
N ILE A 239 21.82 25.81 -3.12
CA ILE A 239 21.13 26.44 -4.26
C ILE A 239 20.82 27.91 -3.96
N ARG A 240 20.29 28.23 -2.77
CA ARG A 240 19.98 29.62 -2.38
C ARG A 240 21.24 30.48 -2.27
N GLU A 241 22.36 29.89 -1.87
CA GLU A 241 23.67 30.53 -1.82
C GLU A 241 24.32 30.68 -3.21
N GLY A 242 23.76 30.06 -4.25
CA GLY A 242 24.29 30.09 -5.61
C GLY A 242 25.57 29.26 -5.81
N ILE A 243 25.84 28.31 -4.90
CA ILE A 243 27.04 27.46 -4.94
C ILE A 243 26.88 26.32 -5.94
N TYR A 244 25.67 25.74 -6.00
CA TYR A 244 25.30 24.68 -6.94
C TYR A 244 23.99 25.00 -7.66
N THR A 245 23.83 24.44 -8.84
CA THR A 245 22.57 24.47 -9.59
C THR A 245 21.60 23.40 -9.09
N SER A 246 20.32 23.55 -9.43
CA SER A 246 19.32 22.50 -9.17
C SER A 246 19.66 21.18 -9.86
N ALA A 247 20.22 21.24 -11.07
CA ALA A 247 20.61 20.04 -11.82
C ALA A 247 21.77 19.27 -11.15
N GLU A 248 22.74 19.99 -10.56
CA GLU A 248 23.82 19.35 -9.80
C GLU A 248 23.32 18.68 -8.51
N MET A 249 22.28 19.23 -7.88
CA MET A 249 21.70 18.67 -6.65
C MET A 249 20.73 17.51 -6.91
N ASP A 250 20.10 17.45 -8.08
CA ASP A 250 19.10 16.44 -8.50
C ASP A 250 19.73 15.23 -9.21
N THR A 251 21.06 15.18 -9.31
CA THR A 251 21.81 14.07 -9.91
C THR A 251 22.75 13.44 -8.90
N LYS A 252 23.43 12.35 -9.28
CA LYS A 252 24.46 11.75 -8.42
C LYS A 252 25.51 12.81 -8.07
N TRP A 253 25.65 13.09 -6.78
CA TRP A 253 26.59 14.08 -6.29
C TRP A 253 28.03 13.71 -6.65
N THR A 254 28.78 14.72 -7.08
CA THR A 254 30.22 14.60 -7.32
C THR A 254 30.98 14.56 -5.99
N ASP A 255 32.23 14.08 -5.99
CA ASP A 255 33.08 14.06 -4.79
C ASP A 255 33.21 15.45 -4.14
N ARG A 256 33.17 16.52 -4.94
CA ARG A 256 33.16 17.90 -4.44
C ARG A 256 31.92 18.18 -3.60
N ILE A 257 30.74 17.77 -4.07
CA ILE A 257 29.47 17.99 -3.38
C ILE A 257 29.40 17.09 -2.14
N GLU A 258 29.83 15.83 -2.23
CA GLU A 258 29.86 14.92 -1.08
C GLU A 258 30.82 15.42 0.02
N THR A 259 31.98 15.98 -0.36
CA THR A 259 32.91 16.61 0.59
C THR A 259 32.27 17.83 1.26
N ASP A 260 31.66 18.71 0.47
CA ASP A 260 30.97 19.91 1.01
C ASP A 260 29.81 19.53 1.94
N PHE A 261 29.02 18.51 1.59
CA PHE A 261 27.98 17.99 2.47
C PHE A 261 28.56 17.44 3.78
N SER A 262 29.66 16.68 3.70
CA SER A 262 30.33 16.15 4.89
C SER A 262 30.82 17.27 5.81
N ASP A 263 31.45 18.31 5.26
CA ASP A 263 31.94 19.45 6.02
C ASP A 263 30.78 20.27 6.61
N TRP A 264 29.73 20.51 5.82
CA TRP A 264 28.54 21.23 6.25
C TRP A 264 27.84 20.56 7.44
N ARG A 265 27.76 19.21 7.43
CA ARG A 265 27.10 18.45 8.49
C ARG A 265 27.73 18.62 9.86
N VAL A 266 29.03 18.92 9.95
CA VAL A 266 29.74 19.06 11.23
C VAL A 266 29.07 20.12 12.12
N ASP A 267 28.69 21.25 11.53
CA ASP A 267 28.14 22.40 12.26
C ASP A 267 26.62 22.60 12.04
N ASN A 268 26.02 21.97 11.03
CA ASN A 268 24.66 22.30 10.57
C ASN A 268 23.65 21.13 10.64
N THR A 269 24.03 19.96 11.17
CA THR A 269 23.08 18.83 11.28
C THR A 269 22.03 19.10 12.37
N PRO A 270 20.72 19.20 12.02
CA PRO A 270 19.68 19.38 13.01
C PRO A 270 19.60 18.20 13.99
N VAL A 271 19.14 18.44 15.21
CA VAL A 271 19.12 17.44 16.31
C VAL A 271 18.47 16.13 15.88
N ASP A 272 17.36 16.19 15.15
CA ASP A 272 16.58 15.03 14.73
C ASP A 272 17.30 14.15 13.69
N PHE A 273 18.44 14.58 13.13
CA PHE A 273 19.24 13.83 12.16
C PHE A 273 20.63 13.45 12.68
N GLN A 274 20.97 13.80 13.94
CA GLN A 274 22.30 13.56 14.50
C GLN A 274 22.61 12.08 14.76
N HIS A 275 21.59 11.22 14.81
CA HIS A 275 21.75 9.77 14.92
C HIS A 275 22.19 9.12 13.60
N LEU A 276 22.09 9.82 12.47
CA LEU A 276 22.38 9.25 11.16
C LEU A 276 23.87 9.01 10.95
N THR A 277 24.21 7.81 10.52
CA THR A 277 25.55 7.45 10.04
C THR A 277 25.59 7.49 8.51
N PHE A 278 26.69 8.01 7.99
CA PHE A 278 26.96 8.07 6.55
C PHE A 278 28.32 7.43 6.30
N ASP A 279 28.39 6.58 5.28
CA ASP A 279 29.65 5.97 4.87
C ASP A 279 30.60 7.04 4.35
N GLN A 280 31.89 6.88 4.63
CA GLN A 280 32.91 7.79 4.10
C GLN A 280 32.98 7.62 2.58
N PRO A 281 33.21 8.71 1.80
CA PRO A 281 33.27 8.65 0.33
C PRO A 281 34.24 7.59 -0.22
N SER A 282 35.24 7.17 0.57
CA SER A 282 36.24 6.16 0.20
C SER A 282 35.76 4.70 0.26
N GLU A 283 34.58 4.40 0.83
CA GLU A 283 34.11 3.02 1.05
C GLU A 283 33.11 2.51 0.00
N LEU A 284 32.67 3.36 -0.93
CA LEU A 284 31.90 2.96 -2.11
C LEU A 284 32.86 2.36 -3.16
N GLY A 285 33.40 1.17 -2.85
CA GLY A 285 34.14 0.35 -3.79
C GLY A 285 33.26 -0.01 -4.98
N PHE A 286 33.52 0.63 -6.11
CA PHE A 286 32.81 0.37 -7.35
C PHE A 286 33.04 -1.08 -7.79
N ALA A 287 31.98 -1.90 -7.78
CA ALA A 287 31.92 -3.05 -8.65
C ALA A 287 31.84 -2.51 -10.08
N GLU A 288 32.96 -2.56 -10.81
CA GLU A 288 32.96 -2.37 -12.25
C GLU A 288 31.97 -3.37 -12.85
N THR A 289 30.89 -2.85 -13.42
CA THR A 289 30.01 -3.63 -14.28
C THR A 289 30.80 -3.82 -15.58
N THR A 290 31.45 -4.97 -15.71
CA THR A 290 32.00 -5.43 -16.97
C THR A 290 30.88 -5.47 -17.99
N THR A 291 31.06 -4.73 -19.07
CA THR A 291 30.20 -4.80 -20.25
C THR A 291 30.54 -6.09 -20.97
N ASP A 292 29.73 -7.13 -20.78
CA ASP A 292 29.80 -8.32 -21.63
C ASP A 292 29.21 -7.99 -23.00
N GLU A 293 30.03 -8.15 -24.04
CA GLU A 293 29.62 -8.13 -25.44
C GLU A 293 28.60 -9.26 -25.73
N PRO A 294 27.68 -9.09 -26.69
CA PRO A 294 26.70 -10.13 -26.99
C PRO A 294 27.36 -11.28 -27.78
N GLU A 295 27.21 -12.50 -27.30
CA GLU A 295 27.62 -13.72 -28.00
C GLU A 295 26.86 -13.88 -29.34
N GLU A 296 27.60 -14.13 -30.42
CA GLU A 296 27.09 -14.53 -31.72
C GLU A 296 26.38 -15.89 -31.62
N VAL A 297 25.10 -15.94 -32.01
CA VAL A 297 24.34 -17.18 -32.17
C VAL A 297 24.71 -17.83 -33.51
N ASP A 298 25.50 -18.89 -33.43
CA ASP A 298 25.84 -19.80 -34.54
C ASP A 298 24.59 -20.54 -35.03
N ASN A 299 24.28 -20.41 -36.32
CA ASN A 299 23.08 -20.93 -36.95
C ASN A 299 23.47 -22.08 -37.89
N GLN A 300 23.46 -23.31 -37.37
CA GLN A 300 23.58 -24.52 -38.21
C GLN A 300 22.21 -25.12 -38.52
N PRO A 301 21.91 -25.48 -39.78
CA PRO A 301 20.63 -26.09 -40.15
C PRO A 301 20.66 -27.60 -39.90
N SER A 302 19.61 -28.12 -39.26
CA SER A 302 19.38 -29.57 -39.16
C SER A 302 18.49 -30.05 -40.31
N GLU A 303 18.96 -31.09 -40.99
CA GLU A 303 18.28 -31.80 -42.06
C GLU A 303 17.42 -32.95 -41.51
N LEU A 304 16.30 -33.17 -42.22
CA LEU A 304 15.56 -34.42 -42.46
C LEU A 304 14.44 -34.88 -41.51
N GLY A 305 13.25 -35.01 -42.11
CA GLY A 305 12.16 -35.87 -41.65
C GLY A 305 10.85 -35.67 -42.42
N PHE A 306 10.79 -36.11 -43.69
CA PHE A 306 9.54 -36.23 -44.47
C PHE A 306 8.63 -37.33 -43.91
N VAL A 307 7.33 -37.06 -43.73
CA VAL A 307 6.22 -38.01 -44.00
C VAL A 307 4.99 -37.23 -44.50
N GLU A 308 4.43 -37.70 -45.61
CA GLU A 308 3.26 -37.20 -46.34
C GLU A 308 1.93 -37.22 -45.56
N THR A 309 0.98 -36.35 -45.94
CA THR A 309 -0.41 -36.77 -46.20
C THR A 309 -1.17 -35.71 -47.03
N THR A 310 -1.43 -36.08 -48.28
CA THR A 310 -2.62 -35.85 -49.13
C THR A 310 -3.52 -34.63 -48.90
N THR A 311 -3.62 -33.82 -49.96
CA THR A 311 -4.70 -32.87 -50.27
C THR A 311 -6.00 -33.59 -50.61
N ASP A 312 -7.14 -33.05 -50.16
CA ASP A 312 -8.40 -33.11 -50.91
C ASP A 312 -9.36 -31.94 -50.58
N GLU A 313 -9.92 -31.39 -51.66
CA GLU A 313 -11.22 -30.71 -51.87
C GLU A 313 -11.64 -29.58 -50.90
N SER A 314 -11.64 -28.29 -51.30
CA SER A 314 -12.59 -27.56 -52.17
C SER A 314 -14.02 -27.44 -51.62
N GLU A 315 -14.33 -26.30 -50.97
CA GLU A 315 -15.67 -25.72 -50.97
C GLU A 315 -15.58 -24.18 -51.10
N GLU A 316 -16.16 -23.67 -52.19
CA GLU A 316 -16.51 -22.28 -52.43
C GLU A 316 -17.67 -21.85 -51.54
N ILE A 317 -17.57 -20.73 -50.82
CA ILE A 317 -18.73 -19.92 -50.44
C ILE A 317 -18.41 -18.42 -50.58
N ASP A 318 -18.94 -17.90 -51.69
CA ASP A 318 -19.62 -16.63 -51.94
C ASP A 318 -19.30 -15.38 -51.09
N ASN A 319 -18.96 -14.31 -51.81
CA ASN A 319 -18.59 -13.00 -51.32
C ASN A 319 -19.63 -12.00 -51.85
N GLN A 320 -20.49 -11.44 -50.99
CA GLN A 320 -21.32 -10.27 -51.33
C GLN A 320 -21.19 -9.17 -50.26
N PRO A 321 -21.07 -7.88 -50.66
CA PRO A 321 -21.00 -6.75 -49.74
C PRO A 321 -22.38 -6.16 -49.49
N SER A 322 -22.69 -5.75 -48.25
CA SER A 322 -23.89 -4.96 -47.95
C SER A 322 -23.51 -3.54 -47.54
N GLU A 323 -24.07 -2.58 -48.29
CA GLU A 323 -23.92 -1.14 -48.20
C GLU A 323 -24.56 -0.50 -46.95
N LEU A 324 -23.94 0.62 -46.58
CA LEU A 324 -24.46 1.86 -46.00
C LEU A 324 -25.99 2.02 -45.85
N GLY A 325 -26.41 2.43 -44.65
CA GLY A 325 -27.72 3.03 -44.39
C GLY A 325 -27.65 4.04 -43.24
N PHE A 326 -27.65 5.33 -43.59
CA PHE A 326 -27.91 6.45 -42.68
C PHE A 326 -29.38 6.46 -42.24
N ALA A 327 -29.65 6.81 -40.99
CA ALA A 327 -30.96 7.32 -40.56
C ALA A 327 -30.79 8.34 -39.43
N GLU A 328 -31.06 9.61 -39.77
CA GLU A 328 -31.42 10.68 -38.84
C GLU A 328 -32.82 10.42 -38.27
N THR A 329 -33.02 10.76 -36.99
CA THR A 329 -34.35 11.10 -36.46
C THR A 329 -34.21 12.17 -35.37
N THR A 330 -34.65 13.37 -35.72
CA THR A 330 -35.07 14.48 -34.84
C THR A 330 -36.53 14.33 -34.44
N THR A 331 -36.90 14.83 -33.25
CA THR A 331 -38.17 15.51 -32.81
C THR A 331 -38.39 15.19 -31.32
N ASP A 332 -38.27 16.13 -30.39
CA ASP A 332 -39.18 17.23 -29.98
C ASP A 332 -39.76 16.94 -28.59
N GLU A 333 -39.48 17.84 -27.65
CA GLU A 333 -40.20 18.03 -26.39
C GLU A 333 -41.53 18.77 -26.63
N PRO A 334 -42.47 18.67 -25.68
CA PRO A 334 -43.23 19.88 -25.34
C PRO A 334 -43.41 20.11 -23.82
N GLU A 335 -43.31 21.41 -23.50
CA GLU A 335 -43.85 22.24 -22.39
C GLU A 335 -43.79 21.78 -20.91
#